data_AF-A0A969RQT9-F1
#
_entry.id   AF-A0A969RQT9-F1
#
_cell.length_a   1.000
_cell.length_b   1.000
_cell.length_c   1.000
_cell.angle_alpha   90.00
_cell.angle_beta   90.00
_cell.angle_gamma   90.00
#
_symmetry.space_group_name_H-M   'P 1'
#
loop_
_entity.id
_entity.type
_entity.pdbx_description
1 polymer ?
#
loop_
_entity_poly.entity_id
_entity_poly.type
_entity_poly.pdbx_seq_one_letter_code
_entity_poly.pdbx_strand_id
1 'polypeptide(L)' 'MGQSTFTSLFKTIPPERVGLCGEYDHKGLAKRVSLAFSQNFRHSDIRDLRVNQRGAVVVLMGKSPINGC' A
#
# COMPACT_ATOMS: atom_id res chain seq x y z
N MET A 1 19.99 -19.57 11.79
CA MET A 1 18.65 -19.09 12.17
C MET A 1 18.63 -17.57 11.97
N GLY A 2 18.14 -17.10 10.81
CA GLY A 2 18.07 -15.67 10.52
C GLY A 2 16.88 -15.06 11.26
N GLN A 3 17.13 -14.39 12.38
CA GLN A 3 16.07 -13.63 13.04
C GLN A 3 15.64 -12.51 12.11
N SER A 4 14.37 -12.56 11.71
CA SER A 4 13.71 -11.56 10.87
C SER A 4 13.78 -10.20 11.56
N THR A 5 14.66 -9.34 11.06
CA THR A 5 14.85 -7.96 11.52
C THR A 5 13.57 -7.11 11.40
N PHE A 6 12.60 -7.56 10.59
CA PHE A 6 11.29 -6.93 10.41
C PHE A 6 10.52 -6.81 11.73
N THR A 7 10.56 -7.80 12.61
CA THR A 7 9.76 -7.79 13.85
C THR A 7 10.21 -6.69 14.82
N SER A 8 11.49 -6.30 14.77
CA SER A 8 12.02 -5.21 15.60
C SER A 8 11.64 -3.83 15.05
N LEU A 9 11.61 -3.64 13.73
CA LEU A 9 11.17 -2.39 13.09
C LEU A 9 9.71 -2.05 13.40
N PHE A 10 8.82 -3.05 13.40
CA PHE A 10 7.41 -2.87 13.77
C PHE A 10 7.17 -2.58 15.26
N LYS A 11 8.19 -2.75 16.13
CA LYS A 11 8.10 -2.30 17.53
C LYS A 11 8.30 -0.79 17.67
N THR A 12 8.92 -0.13 16.69
CA THR A 12 9.24 1.31 16.74
C THR A 12 8.41 2.12 15.75
N ILE A 13 8.08 1.55 14.59
CA ILE A 13 7.28 2.20 13.54
C ILE A 13 5.95 1.48 13.42
N PRO A 14 4.80 2.16 13.62
CA PRO A 14 3.49 1.56 13.40
C PRO A 14 3.39 0.95 11.99
N PRO A 15 2.78 -0.23 11.80
CA PRO A 15 2.77 -0.92 10.50
C PRO A 15 2.21 -0.09 9.33
N GLU A 16 1.24 0.78 9.61
CA GLU A 16 0.66 1.69 8.62
C GLU A 16 1.60 2.84 8.23
N ARG A 17 2.67 3.04 9.00
CA ARG A 17 3.71 4.05 8.81
C ARG A 17 5.01 3.50 8.22
N VAL A 18 5.08 2.22 7.89
CA VAL A 18 6.29 1.66 7.27
C VAL A 18 6.33 2.03 5.79
N GLY A 19 7.41 2.64 5.31
CA GLY A 19 7.59 2.98 3.91
C GLY A 19 7.92 1.76 3.03
N LEU A 20 8.28 1.99 1.77
CA LEU A 20 8.58 0.89 0.84
C LEU A 20 9.90 0.17 1.18
N CYS A 21 10.83 0.88 1.84
CA CYS A 21 12.16 0.39 2.19
C CYS A 21 12.32 0.19 3.71
N GLY A 22 11.22 0.20 4.48
CA GLY A 22 11.25 0.03 5.93
C GLY A 22 11.38 1.33 6.74
N GLU A 23 11.45 2.50 6.08
CA GLU A 23 11.53 3.82 6.69
C GLU A 23 10.22 4.24 7.37
N TYR A 24 10.25 5.28 8.22
CA TYR A 24 9.01 5.91 8.69
C TYR A 24 8.42 6.79 7.59
N ASP A 25 7.17 6.56 7.24
CA ASP A 25 6.41 7.31 6.25
C ASP A 25 4.95 7.47 6.68
N HIS A 26 4.47 8.70 6.80
CA HIS A 26 3.08 8.97 7.12
C HIS A 26 2.06 8.32 6.15
N LYS A 27 2.46 8.05 4.91
CA LYS A 27 1.64 7.39 3.88
C LYS A 27 2.17 6.00 3.51
N GLY A 28 2.92 5.37 4.41
CA GLY A 28 3.59 4.10 4.17
C GLY A 28 2.63 3.00 3.69
N LEU A 29 1.49 2.84 4.36
CA LEU A 29 0.47 1.87 3.94
C LEU A 29 -0.09 2.19 2.55
N ALA A 30 -0.44 3.45 2.27
CA ALA A 30 -0.93 3.84 0.95
C ALA A 30 0.08 3.56 -0.16
N LYS A 31 1.38 3.82 0.06
CA LYS A 31 2.42 3.54 -0.93
C LYS A 31 2.58 2.05 -1.19
N ARG A 32 2.62 1.21 -0.13
CA ARG A 32 2.69 -0.25 -0.27
C ARG A 32 1.47 -0.81 -1.00
N VAL A 33 0.28 -0.31 -0.69
CA VAL A 33 -0.94 -0.70 -1.41
C VAL A 33 -0.87 -0.26 -2.88
N SER A 34 -0.49 0.99 -3.16
CA SER A 34 -0.35 1.47 -4.55
C SER A 34 0.64 0.64 -5.36
N LEU A 35 1.78 0.26 -4.75
CA LEU A 35 2.75 -0.63 -5.37
C LEU A 35 2.14 -2.01 -5.66
N ALA A 36 1.46 -2.61 -4.68
CA ALA A 36 0.79 -3.89 -4.86
C ALA A 36 -0.23 -3.84 -6.01
N PHE A 37 -1.01 -2.75 -6.13
CA PHE A 37 -1.92 -2.57 -7.27
C PHE A 37 -1.15 -2.50 -8.61
N SER A 38 -0.07 -1.71 -8.68
CA SER A 38 0.73 -1.59 -9.91
C SER A 38 1.40 -2.90 -10.35
N GLN A 39 1.71 -3.80 -9.40
CA GLN A 39 2.36 -5.08 -9.68
C GLN A 39 1.37 -6.18 -10.08
N ASN A 40 0.11 -6.11 -9.61
CA ASN A 40 -0.85 -7.19 -9.79
C ASN A 40 -1.95 -6.88 -10.83
N PHE A 41 -2.12 -5.62 -11.21
CA PHE A 41 -3.14 -5.20 -12.17
C PHE A 41 -2.53 -4.48 -13.36
N ARG A 42 -3.20 -4.57 -14.51
CA ARG A 42 -2.79 -3.81 -15.69
C ARG A 42 -3.05 -2.34 -15.42
N HIS A 43 -2.17 -1.47 -15.92
CA HIS A 43 -2.32 -0.02 -15.78
C HIS A 43 -3.69 0.47 -16.28
N SER A 44 -4.26 -0.14 -17.32
CA SER A 44 -5.61 0.17 -17.82
C SER A 44 -6.70 0.00 -16.79
N ASP A 45 -6.58 -1.01 -15.93
CA ASP A 45 -7.64 -1.44 -15.02
C ASP A 45 -7.69 -0.55 -13.76
N ILE A 46 -6.55 0.06 -13.44
CA ILE A 46 -6.34 0.86 -12.22
C ILE A 46 -6.02 2.32 -12.53
N ARG A 47 -6.13 2.76 -13.78
CA ARG A 47 -5.75 4.12 -14.23
C ARG A 47 -6.44 5.21 -13.41
N ASP A 48 -7.71 5.00 -13.08
CA ASP A 48 -8.53 5.95 -12.33
C ASP A 48 -8.57 5.64 -10.82
N LEU A 49 -7.81 4.64 -10.36
CA LEU A 49 -7.78 4.24 -8.96
C LEU A 49 -6.80 5.12 -8.16
N ARG A 50 -7.33 5.76 -7.12
CA ARG A 50 -6.58 6.57 -6.15
C ARG A 50 -6.53 5.85 -4.81
N VAL A 51 -5.33 5.71 -4.27
CA VAL A 51 -5.10 5.13 -2.94
C VAL A 51 -4.82 6.25 -1.94
N ASN A 52 -5.66 6.38 -0.91
CA ASN A 52 -5.48 7.33 0.17
C ASN A 52 -5.40 6.63 1.52
N GLN A 53 -4.74 7.25 2.49
CA GLN A 53 -4.61 6.72 3.84
C GLN A 53 -5.10 7.73 4.88
N ARG A 54 -5.88 7.24 5.85
CA ARG A 54 -6.31 7.97 7.05
C ARG A 54 -6.02 7.10 8.27
N GLY A 55 -4.91 7.38 8.95
CA GLY A 55 -4.42 6.51 10.02
C GLY A 55 -4.09 5.12 9.47
N ALA A 56 -4.67 4.07 10.06
CA ALA A 56 -4.54 2.69 9.61
C ALA A 56 -5.55 2.28 8.52
N VAL A 57 -6.41 3.18 8.07
CA VAL A 57 -7.43 2.90 7.05
C VAL A 57 -6.93 3.35 5.68
N VAL A 58 -7.15 2.49 4.67
CA VAL A 58 -6.94 2.81 3.26
C VAL A 58 -8.30 3.06 2.59
N VAL A 59 -8.41 4.18 1.90
CA VAL A 59 -9.58 4.55 1.11
C VAL A 59 -9.20 4.46 -0.37
N LEU A 60 -9.87 3.54 -1.08
CA LEU A 60 -9.74 3.37 -2.52
C LEU A 60 -10.87 4.15 -3.20
N MET A 61 -10.52 5.05 -4.12
CA MET A 61 -11.49 5.84 -4.88
C MET A 61 -11.14 5.77 -6.36
N GLY A 62 -12.10 5.46 -7.21
CA GLY A 62 -11.85 5.40 -8.64
C GLY A 62 -13.01 4.77 -9.39
N LYS A 63 -12.79 4.57 -10.69
CA LYS A 63 -13.70 3.82 -11.55
C LYS A 63 -12.98 2.55 -11.99
N SER A 64 -13.64 1.41 -11.84
CA SER A 64 -13.24 0.21 -12.56
C SER A 64 -13.73 0.34 -14.00
N PRO A 65 -12.93 -0.01 -15.02
CA PRO A 65 -13.51 -0.27 -16.32
C PRO A 65 -14.56 -1.38 -16.16
N ILE A 66 -15.76 -1.15 -16.70
CA ILE A 66 -16.80 -2.18 -16.82
C ILE A 66 -16.37 -3.14 -17.94
N ASN A 67 -15.62 -4.17 -17.59
CA ASN A 67 -15.27 -5.21 -18.56
C ASN A 67 -16.33 -6.33 -18.49
N GLY A 68 -17.40 -6.19 -19.28
CA GLY A 68 -18.31 -7.28 -19.71
C GLY A 68 -19.52 -7.60 -18.80
N CYS A 69 -20.72 -7.58 -19.40
CA CYS A 69 -21.79 -8.52 -19.03
C CYS A 69 -21.40 -9.94 -19.45
#